data_AF-A0A2K4ZKP0-F1
#
_entry.id   AF-A0A2K4ZKP0-F1
#
_cell.length_a   1.000
_cell.length_b   1.000
_cell.length_c   1.000
_cell.angle_alpha   90.00
_cell.angle_beta   90.00
_cell.angle_gamma   90.00
#
_symmetry.space_group_name_H-M   'P 1'
#
loop_
_entity.id
_entity.type
_entity.pdbx_description
1 polymer ?
#
loop_
_entity_poly.entity_id
_entity_poly.type
_entity_poly.pdbx_seq_one_letter_code
_entity_poly.pdbx_strand_id
1 'polypeptide(L)' 'MKICPKCGRKFERLLAVSRMDNKTMICDNCGTMEALDSVQHGILTPQERTRLAVAATGNKWAMENFNDTHN' A
#
# COMPACT_ATOMS: atom_id res chain seq x y z
N MET A 1 -21.89 23.92 -5.20
CA MET A 1 -21.57 22.65 -4.50
C MET A 1 -21.44 21.53 -5.52
N LYS A 2 -20.52 20.60 -5.31
CA LYS A 2 -20.32 19.39 -6.13
C LYS A 2 -20.61 18.14 -5.29
N ILE A 3 -21.13 17.09 -5.94
CA ILE A 3 -21.36 15.80 -5.29
C ILE A 3 -20.22 14.87 -5.69
N CYS A 4 -19.57 14.24 -4.72
CA CYS A 4 -18.56 13.22 -5.01
C CYS A 4 -19.25 11.99 -5.60
N PRO A 5 -18.91 11.55 -6.83
CA PRO A 5 -19.58 10.40 -7.46
C PRO A 5 -19.30 9.08 -6.74
N LYS A 6 -18.25 9.00 -5.92
CA LYS A 6 -17.88 7.78 -5.18
C LYS A 6 -18.64 7.61 -3.86
N CYS A 7 -18.91 8.68 -3.12
CA CYS A 7 -19.57 8.59 -1.80
C CYS A 7 -20.88 9.38 -1.67
N GLY A 8 -21.31 10.09 -2.72
CA GLY A 8 -22.60 10.81 -2.75
C GLY A 8 -22.69 12.06 -1.86
N ARG A 9 -21.65 12.39 -1.09
CA ARG A 9 -21.63 13.58 -0.22
C ARG A 9 -21.39 14.88 -0.99
N LYS A 10 -21.94 15.98 -0.47
CA LYS A 10 -21.79 17.33 -1.03
C LYS A 10 -20.52 18.00 -0.49
N PHE A 11 -19.77 18.63 -1.38
CA PHE A 11 -18.57 19.39 -1.07
C PHE A 11 -18.60 20.74 -1.79
N GLU A 12 -17.85 21.72 -1.29
CA GLU A 12 -17.66 22.99 -2.00
C GLU A 12 -16.93 22.77 -3.33
N ARG A 13 -15.86 21.97 -3.30
CA ARG A 13 -15.04 21.56 -4.43
C ARG A 13 -14.58 20.12 -4.27
N LEU A 14 -14.32 19.46 -5.40
CA LEU A 14 -13.67 18.15 -5.46
C LEU A 14 -12.17 18.40 -5.68
N LEU A 15 -11.33 17.68 -4.95
CA LEU A 15 -9.90 17.98 -4.81
C LEU A 15 -8.97 16.86 -5.33
N ALA A 16 -9.51 15.71 -5.69
CA ALA A 16 -8.74 14.57 -6.15
C ALA A 16 -9.27 14.05 -7.50
N VAL A 17 -8.39 13.50 -8.31
CA VAL A 17 -8.73 12.71 -9.51
C VAL A 17 -8.67 11.24 -9.12
N SER A 18 -9.65 10.44 -9.53
CA SER A 18 -9.70 9.02 -9.23
C SER A 18 -8.53 8.27 -9.86
N ARG A 19 -7.91 7.37 -9.09
CA ARG A 19 -6.81 6.50 -9.55
C ARG A 19 -7.31 5.33 -10.42
N MET A 20 -8.62 5.05 -10.40
CA MET A 20 -9.21 3.96 -11.20
C MET A 20 -9.27 4.29 -12.69
N ASP A 21 -9.55 5.56 -13.03
CA ASP A 21 -9.74 6.00 -14.42
C ASP A 21 -8.88 7.22 -14.81
N ASN A 22 -8.15 7.82 -13.86
CA ASN A 22 -7.32 9.02 -14.03
C ASN A 22 -8.07 10.22 -14.64
N LYS A 23 -9.40 10.29 -14.48
CA LYS A 23 -10.25 11.33 -15.09
C LYS A 23 -11.31 11.88 -14.14
N THR A 24 -11.94 11.02 -13.34
CA THR A 24 -13.10 11.41 -12.53
C THR A 24 -12.67 12.21 -11.32
N MET A 25 -13.19 13.44 -11.16
CA MET A 25 -12.99 14.22 -9.95
C MET A 25 -13.78 13.64 -8.77
N ILE A 26 -13.14 13.45 -7.63
CA ILE A 26 -13.68 12.92 -6.37
C ILE A 26 -13.27 13.79 -5.17
N CYS A 27 -13.89 13.55 -4.01
CA CYS A 27 -13.47 14.24 -2.79
C CYS A 27 -12.10 13.73 -2.31
N ASP A 28 -11.44 14.57 -1.51
CA ASP A 28 -10.17 14.30 -0.85
C ASP A 28 -10.16 12.95 -0.11
N ASN A 29 -11.17 12.69 0.73
CA ASN A 29 -11.24 11.45 1.50
C ASN A 29 -11.35 10.21 0.60
N CYS A 30 -12.17 10.27 -0.45
CA CYS A 30 -12.27 9.18 -1.42
C CYS A 30 -10.95 8.96 -2.18
N GLY A 31 -10.25 10.04 -2.52
CA GLY A 31 -8.93 9.98 -3.17
C GLY A 31 -7.85 9.39 -2.28
N THR A 32 -7.82 9.74 -0.99
CA THR A 32 -6.89 9.13 -0.01
C THR A 32 -7.16 7.64 0.14
N MET A 33 -8.42 7.22 0.22
CA MET A 33 -8.76 5.78 0.28
C MET A 33 -8.28 5.03 -0.96
N GLU A 34 -8.44 5.58 -2.17
CA GLU A 34 -7.88 4.95 -3.38
C GLU A 34 -6.36 4.88 -3.35
N ALA A 35 -5.70 5.90 -2.82
CA ALA A 35 -4.25 5.88 -2.66
C ALA A 35 -3.83 4.75 -1.72
N LEU A 36 -4.50 4.59 -0.58
CA LEU A 36 -4.24 3.52 0.38
C LEU A 36 -4.53 2.14 -0.22
N ASP A 37 -5.64 1.96 -0.91
CA ASP A 37 -5.99 0.69 -1.56
C ASP A 37 -4.98 0.31 -2.66
N SER A 38 -4.37 1.30 -3.32
CA SER A 38 -3.31 1.07 -4.31
C SER A 38 -1.97 0.68 -3.69
N VAL A 39 -1.79 0.88 -2.37
CA VAL A 39 -0.63 0.37 -1.66
C VAL A 39 -0.76 -1.14 -1.56
N GLN A 40 0.24 -1.84 -2.07
CA GLN A 40 0.30 -3.29 -2.03
C GLN A 40 0.53 -3.73 -0.56
N HIS A 41 -0.54 -4.17 0.11
CA HIS A 41 -0.46 -4.65 1.49
C HIS A 41 0.06 -6.09 1.52
N GLY A 42 1.06 -6.37 2.36
CA GLY A 42 1.40 -7.74 2.75
C GLY A 42 2.06 -8.60 1.66
N ILE A 43 3.02 -8.06 0.92
CA ILE A 43 3.77 -8.80 -0.13
C ILE A 43 4.63 -9.93 0.46
N LEU A 44 5.09 -9.79 1.71
CA LEU A 44 6.07 -10.70 2.28
C LEU A 44 5.40 -11.98 2.80
N THR A 45 5.83 -13.11 2.28
CA THR A 45 5.64 -14.44 2.86
C THR A 45 6.21 -14.49 4.29
N PRO A 46 5.76 -15.43 5.14
CA PRO A 46 6.39 -15.67 6.44
C PRO A 46 7.92 -15.82 6.33
N GLN A 47 8.41 -16.51 5.30
CA GLN A 47 9.81 -16.73 5.02
C GLN A 47 10.54 -15.41 4.71
N GLU A 48 9.97 -14.55 3.86
CA GLU A 48 10.56 -13.23 3.57
C GLU A 48 10.59 -12.32 4.79
N ARG A 49 9.56 -12.39 5.66
CA ARG A 49 9.58 -11.68 6.95
C ARG A 49 10.72 -12.16 7.84
N THR A 50 10.90 -13.48 7.97
CA THR A 50 12.01 -14.07 8.73
C THR A 50 13.35 -13.68 8.13
N ARG A 51 13.49 -13.72 6.80
CA ARG A 51 14.70 -13.30 6.09
C ARG A 51 15.09 -11.86 6.42
N LEU A 52 14.14 -10.93 6.40
CA LEU A 52 14.40 -9.52 6.77
C LEU A 52 14.82 -9.38 8.23
N ALA A 53 14.17 -10.11 9.15
CA ALA A 53 14.52 -10.08 10.56
C ALA A 53 15.95 -10.62 10.81
N VAL A 54 16.33 -11.72 10.16
CA VAL A 54 17.69 -12.27 10.23
C VAL A 54 18.70 -11.30 9.62
N ALA A 55 18.41 -10.73 8.45
CA ALA A 55 19.28 -9.74 7.80
C ALA A 55 19.52 -8.50 8.68
N ALA A 56 18.50 -8.02 9.39
CA ALA A 56 18.60 -6.87 10.29
C ALA A 56 19.55 -7.09 11.49
N THR A 57 19.88 -8.34 11.83
CA THR A 57 20.87 -8.64 12.88
C THR A 57 22.30 -8.30 12.47
N GLY A 58 22.58 -8.17 11.16
CA GLY A 58 23.94 -7.98 10.63
C GLY A 58 24.85 -9.20 10.80
N ASN A 59 24.34 -10.33 11.30
CA ASN A 59 25.12 -11.54 11.50
C ASN A 59 25.21 -12.34 10.19
N LYS A 60 26.39 -12.33 9.56
CA LYS A 60 26.66 -13.05 8.31
C LYS A 60 26.38 -14.55 8.43
N TRP A 61 26.83 -15.18 9.51
CA TRP A 61 26.63 -16.63 9.73
C TRP A 61 25.14 -16.97 9.83
N ALA A 62 24.35 -16.15 10.52
CA ALA A 62 22.91 -16.37 10.64
C ALA A 62 22.19 -16.25 9.28
N MET A 63 22.63 -15.31 8.42
CA MET A 63 22.07 -15.14 7.09
C MET A 63 22.44 -16.31 6.15
N GLU A 64 23.68 -16.80 6.22
CA GLU A 64 24.12 -17.99 5.48
C GLU A 64 23.31 -19.22 5.89
N ASN A 65 23.18 -19.47 7.20
CA ASN A 65 22.38 -20.58 7.72
C ASN A 65 20.90 -20.51 7.28
N PHE A 66 20.32 -19.31 7.27
CA PHE A 66 18.95 -19.10 6.78
C PHE A 66 18.82 -19.50 5.30
N ASN A 67 19.75 -19.05 4.44
CA ASN A 67 19.71 -19.38 3.00
C ASN A 67 19.89 -20.88 2.76
N ASP A 68 20.78 -21.55 3.51
CA ASP A 68 21.04 -22.99 3.33
C ASP A 68 19.82 -23.85 3.70
N THR A 69 19.02 -23.41 4.67
CA THR A 69 17.90 -24.20 5.23
C THR A 69 16.55 -23.91 4.58
N HIS A 70 16.42 -22.83 3.82
CA HIS A 70 15.16 -22.37 3.22
C HIS A 70 15.24 -22.25 1.68
N ASN A 71 16.18 -22.95 1.04
CA ASN A 71 16.24 -23.12 -0.42
C ASN A 71 15.08 -23.97 -0.96
#